data_AF-A0A0M4E2A4-F1
#
_entry.id   AF-A0A0M4E2A4-F1
#
_cell.length_a   1.000
_cell.length_b   1.000
_cell.length_c   1.000
_cell.angle_alpha   90.00
_cell.angle_beta   90.00
_cell.angle_gamma   90.00
#
_symmetry.space_group_name_H-M   'P 1'
#
loop_
_entity.id
_entity.type
_entity.pdbx_description
1 polymer ?
#
loop_
_entity_poly.entity_id
_entity_poly.type
_entity_poly.pdbx_seq_one_letter_code
_entity_poly.pdbx_strand_id
1 'polypeptide(L)'
;MTTILHDRPAGAEQYALWAEAAIDPSISGGGYFVATFRGAVDERDLEDAARAVLHRHEPLRSVLRLIDGQLRQCVLPATDACSFERSDLPCKDGAEKEAVRAWRESPERHRHWDLGTEVPLRFRLLTHAPDRCSLVFEAHHAGFDGRSKFLVAQAFSRYLDDIRARLPVRPTPLVSPGTPVAPAEVTEEAVAFWRGAVDRAAPIALPEGGRLGRRTVASSPTVDLDPAAVATLRTMARTLRVSTFTMLLAALTRQLAVYDNSAPLLALASDVSDEHTRHVAGLQINIVPITVATPRRSSVEQSADAARRALARLARYRRVPFVDLVAGVPGKPLARLSTELGLSFPRPPTGLDLEVRGLRTAWDFFTPNTNAALARTLQIRADWPHCRVRLDYRQDLMGAPEAEQFLADFRTAVSDFAENRTESPVPAAHATRPEPSADDGTPYRRAGVRAGTLRDDDAPHPPRLLPADGVTFTVCGRSGRALPRSVAGALTAHLPDGRDLDTGDCGYVGADGDVRLIGPRGGRWIRTRGLIDASAVARVARTHPWVREAQVRLETARTRTAVLTVAGSGPGAPTARELRAHLRTWLHAGELPGRIRITHSDTATKEG
;
A
#
# COMPACT_ATOMS: atom_id res chain seq x y z
N MET A 1 35.57 -7.68 -8.21
CA MET A 1 34.63 -8.71 -7.73
C MET A 1 34.38 -8.44 -6.25
N THR A 2 33.12 -8.27 -5.83
CA THR A 2 32.79 -8.12 -4.40
C THR A 2 33.03 -9.44 -3.69
N THR A 3 33.77 -9.43 -2.58
CA THR A 3 34.02 -10.62 -1.76
C THR A 3 32.71 -11.11 -1.15
N ILE A 4 32.37 -12.37 -1.34
CA ILE A 4 31.26 -13.05 -0.64
C ILE A 4 31.90 -13.88 0.47
N LEU A 5 31.49 -13.67 1.73
CA LEU A 5 31.97 -14.49 2.85
C LEU A 5 31.34 -15.88 2.83
N HIS A 6 30.01 -15.91 2.67
CA HIS A 6 29.20 -17.11 2.53
C HIS A 6 27.85 -16.73 1.92
N ASP A 7 27.12 -17.73 1.45
CA ASP A 7 25.82 -17.57 0.86
C ASP A 7 24.87 -18.70 1.28
N ARG A 8 23.58 -18.47 1.09
CA ARG A 8 22.51 -19.41 1.41
C ARG A 8 21.31 -19.20 0.49
N PRO A 9 20.41 -20.18 0.33
CA PRO A 9 19.15 -19.97 -0.37
C PRO A 9 18.39 -18.75 0.17
N ALA A 10 17.90 -17.89 -0.73
CA ALA A 10 17.02 -16.79 -0.35
C ALA A 10 15.66 -17.34 0.12
N GLY A 11 15.06 -16.68 1.11
CA GLY A 11 13.71 -17.02 1.57
C GLY A 11 12.64 -16.73 0.52
N ALA A 12 11.46 -17.31 0.69
CA ALA A 12 10.29 -17.11 -0.17
C ALA A 12 9.93 -15.61 -0.32
N GLU A 13 10.00 -14.88 0.79
CA GLU A 13 9.69 -13.45 0.86
C GLU A 13 10.77 -12.59 0.18
N GLN A 14 12.04 -13.02 0.25
CA GLN A 14 13.13 -12.36 -0.48
C GLN A 14 13.02 -12.59 -1.98
N TYR A 15 12.68 -13.83 -2.38
CA TYR A 15 12.42 -14.16 -3.78
C TYR A 15 11.28 -13.30 -4.34
N ALA A 16 10.21 -13.11 -3.57
CA ALA A 16 9.11 -12.24 -3.96
C ALA A 16 9.54 -10.82 -4.27
N LEU A 17 10.26 -10.19 -3.34
CA LEU A 17 10.72 -8.82 -3.49
C LEU A 17 11.73 -8.68 -4.62
N TRP A 18 12.61 -9.68 -4.80
CA TRP A 18 13.53 -9.73 -5.92
C TRP A 18 12.79 -9.85 -7.27
N ALA A 19 11.80 -10.74 -7.36
CA ALA A 19 11.00 -10.90 -8.56
C ALA A 19 10.17 -9.65 -8.88
N GLU A 20 9.59 -8.99 -7.87
CA GLU A 20 8.89 -7.72 -8.04
C GLU A 20 9.82 -6.62 -8.54
N ALA A 21 10.98 -6.44 -7.92
CA ALA A 21 11.99 -5.47 -8.35
C ALA A 21 12.51 -5.75 -9.78
N ALA A 22 12.60 -7.02 -10.18
CA ALA A 22 12.98 -7.41 -11.54
C ALA A 22 11.87 -7.12 -12.57
N ILE A 23 10.59 -7.21 -12.18
CA ILE A 23 9.43 -6.93 -13.05
C ILE A 23 9.22 -5.44 -13.23
N ASP A 24 9.27 -4.68 -12.13
CA ASP A 24 9.07 -3.24 -12.11
C ASP A 24 10.07 -2.60 -11.14
N PRO A 25 11.23 -2.17 -11.65
CA PRO A 25 12.25 -1.52 -10.83
C PRO A 25 11.74 -0.26 -10.13
N SER A 26 10.67 0.40 -10.66
CA SER A 26 10.11 1.62 -10.08
C SER A 26 9.39 1.42 -8.76
N ILE A 27 9.12 0.17 -8.39
CA ILE A 27 8.61 -0.18 -7.07
C ILE A 27 9.79 -0.23 -6.10
N SER A 28 9.96 0.85 -5.33
CA SER A 28 10.91 0.87 -4.21
C SER A 28 10.35 0.03 -3.07
N GLY A 29 10.93 -1.14 -2.81
CA GLY A 29 10.54 -2.00 -1.68
C GLY A 29 11.06 -1.52 -0.34
N GLY A 30 11.24 -0.22 -0.09
CA GLY A 30 12.01 0.30 1.04
C GLY A 30 11.36 1.39 1.87
N GLY A 31 12.05 1.80 2.93
CA GLY A 31 11.69 2.91 3.80
C GLY A 31 12.93 3.59 4.37
N TYR A 32 12.75 4.42 5.38
CA TYR A 32 13.87 4.97 6.13
C TYR A 32 13.49 5.24 7.58
N PHE A 33 14.45 5.55 8.43
CA PHE A 33 14.22 6.16 9.75
C PHE A 33 15.39 7.07 10.05
N VAL A 34 15.22 7.97 11.01
CA VAL A 34 16.18 9.07 11.22
C VAL A 34 16.57 9.14 12.69
N ALA A 35 17.85 9.37 12.96
CA ALA A 35 18.34 9.81 14.25
C ALA A 35 18.92 11.22 14.11
N THR A 36 18.41 12.17 14.87
CA THR A 36 18.96 13.54 14.97
C THR A 36 19.79 13.64 16.23
N PHE A 37 21.04 14.10 16.09
CA PHE A 37 22.00 14.26 17.16
C PHE A 37 22.24 15.75 17.41
N ARG A 38 22.21 16.15 18.69
CA ARG A 38 22.54 17.49 19.15
C ARG A 38 23.66 17.40 20.18
N GLY A 39 24.76 18.07 19.91
CA GLY A 39 26.03 18.01 20.65
C GLY A 39 27.19 17.65 19.74
N ALA A 40 28.42 17.80 20.25
CA ALA A 40 29.63 17.46 19.51
C ALA A 40 29.73 15.95 19.27
N VAL A 41 29.67 15.54 18.01
CA VAL A 41 29.83 14.17 17.56
C VAL A 41 30.80 14.15 16.38
N ASP A 42 31.80 13.27 16.44
CA ASP A 42 32.68 13.02 15.31
C ASP A 42 31.91 12.18 14.29
N GLU A 43 31.91 12.59 13.02
CA GLU A 43 31.25 11.85 11.95
C GLU A 43 31.84 10.44 11.77
N ARG A 44 33.10 10.23 12.16
CA ARG A 44 33.76 8.92 12.14
C ARG A 44 33.15 7.98 13.19
N ASP A 45 32.81 8.49 14.38
CA ASP A 45 32.13 7.68 15.40
C ASP A 45 30.78 7.15 14.90
N LEU A 46 30.04 7.99 14.15
CA LEU A 46 28.77 7.60 13.52
C LEU A 46 28.97 6.53 12.44
N GLU A 47 30.00 6.67 11.61
CA GLU A 47 30.33 5.69 10.57
C GLU A 47 30.79 4.36 11.17
N ASP A 48 31.62 4.38 12.22
CA ASP A 48 32.09 3.19 12.90
C ASP A 48 30.96 2.45 13.63
N ALA A 49 30.03 3.18 14.26
CA ALA A 49 28.82 2.59 14.82
C ALA A 49 27.92 1.96 13.73
N ALA A 50 27.77 2.60 12.57
CA ALA A 50 27.03 2.05 11.43
C ALA A 50 27.67 0.76 10.89
N ARG A 51 29.00 0.74 10.74
CA ARG A 51 29.77 -0.45 10.33
C ARG A 51 29.64 -1.57 11.35
N ALA A 52 29.63 -1.25 12.64
CA ALA A 52 29.43 -2.22 13.72
C ALA A 52 28.03 -2.86 13.68
N VAL A 53 26.99 -2.09 13.35
CA VAL A 53 25.63 -2.61 13.12
C VAL A 53 25.61 -3.59 11.94
N LEU A 54 26.22 -3.22 10.80
CA LEU A 54 26.29 -4.11 9.64
C LEU A 54 27.04 -5.40 9.97
N HIS A 55 28.15 -5.32 10.71
CA HIS A 55 28.89 -6.49 11.17
C HIS A 55 28.02 -7.39 12.07
N ARG A 56 27.26 -6.80 12.99
CA ARG A 56 26.35 -7.51 13.89
C ARG A 56 25.25 -8.25 13.14
N HIS A 57 24.70 -7.72 12.05
CA HIS A 57 23.52 -8.29 11.41
C HIS A 57 23.80 -8.68 9.96
N GLU A 58 24.03 -9.98 9.72
CA GLU A 58 24.29 -10.48 8.37
C GLU A 58 23.22 -10.09 7.32
N PRO A 59 21.90 -10.10 7.64
CA PRO A 59 20.89 -9.70 6.66
C PRO A 59 21.08 -8.28 6.12
N LEU A 60 21.60 -7.36 6.94
CA LEU A 60 21.76 -5.95 6.58
C LEU A 60 22.94 -5.71 5.63
N ARG A 61 23.87 -6.66 5.53
CA ARG A 61 25.05 -6.64 4.64
C ARG A 61 25.00 -7.73 3.57
N SER A 62 23.79 -8.20 3.23
CA SER A 62 23.58 -9.24 2.23
C SER A 62 23.02 -8.70 0.92
N VAL A 63 23.45 -9.26 -0.22
CA VAL A 63 22.86 -9.03 -1.54
C VAL A 63 22.15 -10.29 -2.04
N LEU A 64 21.25 -10.17 -3.02
CA LEU A 64 20.51 -11.28 -3.62
C LEU A 64 21.01 -11.55 -5.04
N ARG A 65 21.65 -12.71 -5.26
CA ARG A 65 22.24 -13.08 -6.56
C ARG A 65 21.65 -14.40 -7.06
N LEU A 66 21.48 -14.51 -8.36
CA LEU A 66 21.24 -15.79 -9.02
C LEU A 66 22.57 -16.52 -9.18
N ILE A 67 22.70 -17.69 -8.55
CA ILE A 67 23.86 -18.57 -8.63
C ILE A 67 23.32 -19.96 -8.97
N ASP A 68 23.79 -20.54 -10.08
CA ASP A 68 23.34 -21.85 -10.59
C ASP A 68 21.81 -21.98 -10.72
N GLY A 69 21.15 -20.90 -11.17
CA GLY A 69 19.70 -20.84 -11.34
C GLY A 69 18.89 -20.69 -10.04
N GLN A 70 19.54 -20.61 -8.88
CA GLN A 70 18.90 -20.39 -7.60
C GLN A 70 19.15 -18.97 -7.07
N LEU A 71 18.12 -18.31 -6.55
CA LEU A 71 18.30 -17.04 -5.85
C LEU A 71 18.93 -17.28 -4.48
N ARG A 72 20.06 -16.64 -4.22
CA ARG A 72 20.86 -16.83 -3.00
C ARG A 72 21.14 -15.49 -2.33
N GLN A 73 21.02 -15.48 -1.01
CA GLN A 73 21.46 -14.39 -0.15
C GLN A 73 22.96 -14.52 0.09
N CYS A 74 23.74 -13.58 -0.43
CA CYS A 74 25.19 -13.55 -0.38
C CYS A 74 25.65 -12.51 0.65
N VAL A 75 26.35 -12.94 1.69
CA VAL A 75 26.80 -12.09 2.80
C VAL A 75 28.14 -11.43 2.43
N LEU A 76 28.19 -10.11 2.46
CA LEU A 76 29.40 -9.33 2.14
C LEU A 76 30.17 -8.95 3.42
N PRO A 77 31.50 -8.77 3.40
CA PRO A 77 32.22 -8.14 4.50
C PRO A 77 31.58 -6.80 4.89
N ALA A 78 31.54 -6.49 6.20
CA ALA A 78 30.94 -5.23 6.67
C ALA A 78 31.65 -3.99 6.11
N THR A 79 32.94 -4.09 5.82
CA THR A 79 33.74 -3.05 5.16
C THR A 79 33.26 -2.74 3.76
N ASP A 80 32.88 -3.77 3.01
CA ASP A 80 32.47 -3.67 1.60
C ASP A 80 31.00 -3.29 1.49
N ALA A 81 30.21 -3.62 2.51
CA ALA A 81 28.78 -3.33 2.59
C ALA A 81 28.45 -1.90 3.04
N CYS A 82 29.36 -1.24 3.76
CA CYS A 82 29.05 0.04 4.39
C CYS A 82 29.01 1.19 3.38
N SER A 83 27.81 1.54 2.92
CA SER A 83 27.54 2.77 2.17
C SER A 83 27.19 3.91 3.14
N PHE A 84 28.16 4.79 3.41
CA PHE A 84 27.98 5.95 4.29
C PHE A 84 28.28 7.25 3.54
N GLU A 85 27.23 7.98 3.19
CA GLU A 85 27.32 9.23 2.45
C GLU A 85 27.14 10.44 3.36
N ARG A 86 27.72 11.58 2.98
CA ARG A 86 27.69 12.84 3.73
C ARG A 86 27.15 13.96 2.85
N SER A 87 26.33 14.83 3.41
CA SER A 87 25.81 16.00 2.71
C SER A 87 25.47 17.11 3.70
N ASP A 88 25.67 18.36 3.28
CA ASP A 88 25.17 19.51 4.04
C ASP A 88 23.68 19.70 3.78
N LEU A 89 22.93 19.94 4.85
CA LEU A 89 21.51 20.28 4.82
C LEU A 89 21.22 21.33 5.89
N PRO A 90 21.71 22.57 5.72
CA PRO A 90 21.52 23.62 6.71
C PRO A 90 20.04 23.90 6.94
N CYS A 91 19.64 24.00 8.20
CA CYS A 91 18.28 24.34 8.59
C CYS A 91 18.26 25.16 9.88
N LYS A 92 17.11 25.79 10.17
CA LYS A 92 16.88 26.46 11.45
C LYS A 92 16.89 25.44 12.59
N ASP A 93 17.29 25.88 13.76
CA ASP A 93 17.20 25.08 14.98
C ASP A 93 15.75 24.63 15.20
N GLY A 94 15.55 23.32 15.36
CA GLY A 94 14.24 22.71 15.59
C GLY A 94 13.50 22.31 14.31
N ALA A 95 14.04 22.66 13.14
CA ALA A 95 13.47 22.29 11.83
C ALA A 95 14.18 21.09 11.19
N GLU A 96 15.03 20.36 11.92
CA GLU A 96 15.83 19.26 11.38
C GLU A 96 14.97 18.16 10.77
N LYS A 97 13.87 17.80 11.45
CA LYS A 97 12.97 16.73 11.02
C LYS A 97 12.25 17.10 9.73
N GLU A 98 11.71 18.30 9.64
CA GLU A 98 11.03 18.83 8.46
C GLU A 98 12.00 18.96 7.28
N ALA A 99 13.23 19.44 7.54
CA ALA A 99 14.29 19.53 6.53
C ALA A 99 14.66 18.15 5.97
N VAL A 100 14.85 17.14 6.83
CA VAL A 100 15.15 15.76 6.39
C VAL A 100 14.00 15.17 5.58
N ARG A 101 12.74 15.43 5.95
CA ARG A 101 11.56 14.98 5.19
C ARG A 101 11.51 15.61 3.81
N ALA A 102 11.64 16.94 3.72
CA ALA A 102 11.67 17.65 2.44
C ALA A 102 12.85 17.20 1.55
N TRP A 103 14.02 16.99 2.16
CA TRP A 103 15.18 16.44 1.47
C TRP A 103 14.90 15.04 0.90
N ARG A 104 14.19 14.17 1.63
CA ARG A 104 13.87 12.81 1.18
C ARG A 104 12.75 12.74 0.13
N GLU A 105 11.83 13.69 0.13
CA GLU A 105 10.75 13.83 -0.86
C GLU A 105 11.24 14.33 -2.22
N SER A 106 12.49 14.78 -2.31
CA SER A 106 13.08 15.24 -3.58
C SER A 106 13.18 14.08 -4.59
N PRO A 107 12.66 14.22 -5.83
CA PRO A 107 12.64 13.15 -6.84
C PRO A 107 13.99 12.48 -7.09
N GLU A 108 15.08 13.24 -7.02
CA GLU A 108 16.46 12.76 -7.18
C GLU A 108 16.89 11.73 -6.14
N ARG A 109 16.16 11.63 -5.02
CA ARG A 109 16.42 10.66 -3.94
C ARG A 109 15.65 9.36 -4.12
N HIS A 110 14.66 9.33 -5.01
CA HIS A 110 13.94 8.11 -5.39
C HIS A 110 14.73 7.34 -6.45
N ARG A 111 15.84 6.71 -6.02
CA ARG A 111 16.65 5.84 -6.88
C ARG A 111 16.23 4.38 -6.73
N HIS A 112 16.35 3.61 -7.82
CA HIS A 112 16.25 2.16 -7.81
C HIS A 112 17.33 1.52 -6.94
N TRP A 113 16.97 0.43 -6.26
CA TRP A 113 17.86 -0.38 -5.42
C TRP A 113 18.23 -1.66 -6.19
N ASP A 114 19.49 -1.79 -6.61
CA ASP A 114 19.93 -3.04 -7.25
C ASP A 114 20.20 -4.10 -6.17
N LEU A 115 19.29 -5.06 -6.03
CA LEU A 115 19.39 -6.09 -5.01
C LEU A 115 20.56 -7.05 -5.21
N GLY A 116 21.16 -7.12 -6.41
CA GLY A 116 22.31 -7.98 -6.71
C GLY A 116 23.65 -7.39 -6.30
N THR A 117 23.72 -6.07 -6.18
CA THR A 117 24.96 -5.34 -5.88
C THR A 117 24.89 -4.48 -4.62
N GLU A 118 23.69 -4.07 -4.20
CA GLU A 118 23.50 -3.11 -3.12
C GLU A 118 22.85 -3.77 -1.91
N VAL A 119 23.50 -3.65 -0.76
CA VAL A 119 22.99 -4.15 0.52
C VAL A 119 21.73 -3.40 0.95
N PRO A 120 20.84 -3.99 1.77
CA PRO A 120 19.53 -3.44 2.08
C PRO A 120 19.54 -2.32 3.13
N LEU A 121 20.69 -1.86 3.63
CA LEU A 121 20.79 -0.74 4.56
C LEU A 121 21.90 0.22 4.14
N ARG A 122 21.57 1.50 3.97
CA ARG A 122 22.49 2.60 3.67
C ARG A 122 22.37 3.69 4.71
N PHE A 123 23.41 4.49 4.83
CA PHE A 123 23.50 5.58 5.77
C PHE A 123 23.77 6.89 5.03
N ARG A 124 23.03 7.95 5.36
CA ARG A 124 23.35 9.30 4.90
C ARG A 124 23.35 10.27 6.06
N LEU A 125 24.51 10.85 6.32
CA LEU A 125 24.71 11.89 7.32
C LEU A 125 24.38 13.25 6.70
N LEU A 126 23.45 13.96 7.33
CA LEU A 126 23.02 15.30 6.95
C LEU A 126 23.47 16.30 8.03
N THR A 127 24.38 17.20 7.68
CA THR A 127 24.91 18.21 8.62
C THR A 127 24.05 19.47 8.57
N HIS A 128 23.47 19.85 9.72
CA HIS A 128 22.60 21.03 9.84
C HIS A 128 23.35 22.24 10.40
N ALA A 129 24.28 21.99 11.33
CA ALA A 129 25.15 22.96 12.00
C ALA A 129 26.33 22.21 12.65
N PRO A 130 27.38 22.90 13.16
CA PRO A 130 28.55 22.24 13.77
C PRO A 130 28.23 21.28 14.93
N ASP A 131 27.11 21.50 15.63
CA ASP A 131 26.66 20.68 16.75
C ASP A 131 25.34 19.94 16.49
N ARG A 132 24.87 19.90 15.23
CA ARG A 132 23.60 19.28 14.84
C ARG A 132 23.69 18.55 13.51
N CYS A 133 23.36 17.27 13.53
CA CYS A 133 23.27 16.45 12.33
C CYS A 133 22.12 15.44 12.44
N SER A 134 21.69 14.92 11.30
CA SER A 134 20.76 13.79 11.22
C SER A 134 21.36 12.65 10.42
N LEU A 135 21.34 11.43 10.97
CA LEU A 135 21.69 10.21 10.25
C LEU A 135 20.40 9.57 9.72
N VAL A 136 20.29 9.48 8.40
CA VAL A 136 19.21 8.79 7.71
C VAL A 136 19.63 7.35 7.46
N PHE A 137 18.82 6.41 7.96
CA PHE A 137 18.96 4.98 7.74
C PHE A 137 18.01 4.59 6.62
N GLU A 138 18.50 4.42 5.39
CA GLU A 138 17.69 4.02 4.25
C GLU A 138 17.68 2.50 4.14
N ALA A 139 16.51 1.89 4.06
CA ALA A 139 16.39 0.44 4.13
C ALA A 139 15.53 -0.15 3.02
N HIS A 140 15.91 -1.31 2.50
CA HIS A 140 15.13 -2.11 1.55
C HIS A 140 14.56 -3.36 2.23
N HIS A 141 13.29 -3.67 1.98
CA HIS A 141 12.59 -4.77 2.66
C HIS A 141 13.17 -6.16 2.36
N ALA A 142 13.95 -6.31 1.28
CA ALA A 142 14.66 -7.54 0.96
C ALA A 142 15.57 -8.06 2.10
N GLY A 143 16.00 -7.18 3.02
CA GLY A 143 16.70 -7.58 4.24
C GLY A 143 16.29 -6.77 5.47
N PHE A 144 15.10 -6.15 5.47
CA PHE A 144 14.69 -5.25 6.54
C PHE A 144 13.18 -5.29 6.77
N ASP A 145 12.74 -5.29 8.03
CA ASP A 145 11.32 -5.25 8.38
C ASP A 145 10.99 -4.15 9.40
N GLY A 146 9.70 -4.05 9.76
CA GLY A 146 9.22 -3.01 10.68
C GLY A 146 9.84 -3.08 12.08
N ARG A 147 10.37 -4.23 12.52
CA ARG A 147 11.05 -4.39 13.81
C ARG A 147 12.55 -4.08 13.71
N SER A 148 13.16 -4.37 12.56
CA SER A 148 14.58 -4.18 12.28
C SER A 148 15.05 -2.76 12.62
N LYS A 149 14.21 -1.74 12.41
CA LYS A 149 14.53 -0.34 12.79
C LYS A 149 14.84 -0.15 14.27
N PHE A 150 14.14 -0.85 15.17
CA PHE A 150 14.40 -0.74 16.60
C PHE A 150 15.65 -1.51 17.01
N LEU A 151 15.90 -2.67 16.40
CA LEU A 151 17.11 -3.46 16.64
C LEU A 151 18.36 -2.72 16.15
N VAL A 152 18.27 -2.11 14.96
CA VAL A 152 19.32 -1.26 14.40
C VAL A 152 19.54 -0.03 15.27
N ALA A 153 18.48 0.68 15.68
CA ALA A 153 18.61 1.86 16.53
C ALA A 153 19.26 1.52 17.88
N GLN A 154 18.83 0.44 18.53
CA GLN A 154 19.42 -0.03 19.78
C GLN A 154 20.90 -0.39 19.63
N ALA A 155 21.24 -1.19 18.60
CA ALA A 155 22.62 -1.58 18.34
C ALA A 155 23.49 -0.35 18.00
N PHE A 156 22.98 0.56 17.18
CA PHE A 156 23.65 1.79 16.79
C PHE A 156 23.94 2.68 18.00
N SER A 157 22.93 3.01 18.81
CA SER A 157 23.08 3.83 20.01
C SER A 157 24.09 3.22 20.98
N ARG A 158 24.00 1.91 21.22
CA ARG A 158 24.96 1.21 22.08
C ARG A 158 26.40 1.31 21.56
N TYR A 159 26.63 1.00 20.28
CA TYR A 159 27.97 1.05 19.72
C TYR A 159 28.54 2.47 19.70
N LEU A 160 27.71 3.47 19.43
CA LEU A 160 28.11 4.87 19.50
C LEU A 160 28.47 5.28 20.95
N ASP A 161 27.71 4.82 21.94
CA ASP A 161 28.03 5.08 23.35
C ASP A 161 29.36 4.43 23.79
N ASP A 162 29.58 3.18 23.38
CA ASP A 162 30.82 2.45 23.63
C ASP A 162 32.03 3.17 23.00
N ILE A 163 31.93 3.59 21.73
CA ILE A 163 32.98 4.37 21.03
C ILE A 163 33.29 5.66 21.79
N ARG A 164 32.26 6.39 22.23
CA ARG A 164 32.41 7.63 22.99
C ARG A 164 32.97 7.42 24.39
N ALA A 165 32.79 6.24 24.99
CA ALA A 165 33.51 5.83 26.21
C ALA A 165 34.94 5.36 25.94
N ARG A 166 35.38 5.30 24.67
CA ARG A 166 36.65 4.69 24.25
C ARG A 166 36.72 3.21 24.64
N LEU A 167 35.58 2.54 24.64
CA LEU A 167 35.48 1.10 24.85
C LEU A 167 35.66 0.36 23.52
N PRO A 168 36.24 -0.85 23.53
CA PRO A 168 36.44 -1.63 22.32
C PRO A 168 35.09 -2.13 21.78
N VAL A 169 34.76 -1.75 20.54
CA VAL A 169 33.59 -2.28 19.82
C VAL A 169 33.94 -3.57 19.09
N ARG A 170 33.37 -4.69 19.55
CA ARG A 170 33.53 -6.02 18.93
C ARG A 170 32.16 -6.67 18.71
N PRO A 171 31.48 -6.38 17.59
CA PRO A 171 30.14 -6.89 17.34
C PRO A 171 30.16 -8.40 17.07
N THR A 172 29.36 -9.17 17.79
CA THR A 172 29.14 -10.60 17.47
C THR A 172 28.15 -10.71 16.30
N PRO A 173 28.52 -11.36 15.18
CA PRO A 173 27.61 -11.57 14.06
C PRO A 173 26.39 -12.40 14.43
N LEU A 174 25.23 -11.95 13.95
CA LEU A 174 23.94 -12.63 14.01
C LEU A 174 23.59 -13.10 12.60
N VAL A 175 23.61 -14.42 12.43
CA VAL A 175 23.35 -15.08 11.16
C VAL A 175 21.90 -14.92 10.75
N SER A 176 21.68 -14.80 9.45
CA SER A 176 20.35 -14.67 8.89
C SER A 176 19.49 -15.92 9.18
N PRO A 177 18.25 -15.77 9.67
CA PRO A 177 17.40 -16.90 10.07
C PRO A 177 16.92 -17.69 8.86
N GLY A 178 16.72 -19.00 9.02
CA GLY A 178 16.15 -19.86 7.98
C GLY A 178 14.69 -19.52 7.66
N THR A 179 14.17 -20.08 6.56
CA THR A 179 12.75 -19.96 6.22
C THR A 179 11.90 -20.54 7.35
N PRO A 180 10.86 -19.84 7.82
CA PRO A 180 9.94 -20.39 8.81
C PRO A 180 9.32 -21.69 8.29
N VAL A 181 9.24 -22.72 9.13
CA VAL A 181 8.52 -23.95 8.81
C VAL A 181 7.30 -24.04 9.73
N ALA A 182 6.16 -24.35 9.14
CA ALA A 182 4.94 -24.70 9.85
C ALA A 182 4.69 -26.22 9.76
N PRO A 183 4.02 -26.84 10.75
CA PRO A 183 3.59 -28.23 10.65
C PRO A 183 2.73 -28.46 9.40
N ALA A 184 2.87 -29.61 8.75
CA ALA A 184 2.16 -29.94 7.51
C ALA A 184 0.63 -29.76 7.64
N GLU A 185 0.05 -30.19 8.76
CA GLU A 185 -1.36 -30.03 9.09
C GLU A 185 -1.81 -28.55 9.09
N VAL A 186 -0.99 -27.66 9.65
CA VAL A 186 -1.27 -26.21 9.69
C VAL A 186 -1.14 -25.60 8.30
N THR A 187 -0.16 -26.06 7.52
CA THR A 187 0.04 -25.63 6.13
C THR A 187 -1.16 -26.01 5.26
N GLU A 188 -1.64 -27.25 5.34
CA GLU A 188 -2.82 -27.72 4.60
C GLU A 188 -4.09 -26.95 4.98
N GLU A 189 -4.30 -26.73 6.28
CA GLU A 189 -5.42 -25.93 6.79
C GLU A 189 -5.37 -24.49 6.26
N ALA A 190 -4.19 -23.85 6.31
CA ALA A 190 -3.99 -22.48 5.83
C ALA A 190 -4.26 -22.36 4.33
N VAL A 191 -3.73 -23.31 3.54
CA VAL A 191 -3.94 -23.37 2.09
C VAL A 191 -5.42 -23.51 1.75
N ALA A 192 -6.14 -24.42 2.40
CA ALA A 192 -7.57 -24.62 2.17
C ALA A 192 -8.39 -23.37 2.55
N PHE A 193 -8.08 -22.78 3.70
CA PHE A 193 -8.74 -21.56 4.17
C PHE A 193 -8.54 -20.39 3.20
N TRP A 194 -7.31 -20.13 2.75
CA TRP A 194 -7.03 -19.01 1.86
C TRP A 194 -7.53 -19.20 0.44
N ARG A 195 -7.50 -20.44 -0.08
CA ARG A 195 -8.18 -20.74 -1.36
C ARG A 195 -9.65 -20.32 -1.29
N GLY A 196 -10.36 -20.74 -0.24
CA GLY A 196 -11.75 -20.35 -0.03
C GLY A 196 -11.95 -18.85 0.19
N ALA A 197 -11.05 -18.18 0.92
CA ALA A 197 -11.13 -16.74 1.17
C ALA A 197 -10.91 -15.91 -0.12
N VAL A 198 -9.85 -16.21 -0.87
CA VAL A 198 -9.48 -15.52 -2.12
C VAL A 198 -10.47 -15.81 -3.25
N ASP A 199 -11.09 -16.99 -3.27
CA ASP A 199 -12.08 -17.30 -4.29
C ASP A 199 -13.39 -16.55 -4.11
N ARG A 200 -13.77 -16.26 -2.86
CA ARG A 200 -14.96 -15.48 -2.51
C ARG A 200 -14.69 -13.98 -2.37
N ALA A 201 -13.42 -13.56 -2.31
CA ALA A 201 -13.06 -12.16 -2.15
C ALA A 201 -13.49 -11.34 -3.38
N ALA A 202 -14.20 -10.26 -3.09
CA ALA A 202 -14.51 -9.23 -4.06
C ALA A 202 -13.64 -7.99 -3.80
N PRO A 203 -13.42 -7.14 -4.81
CA PRO A 203 -12.63 -5.90 -4.65
C PRO A 203 -13.16 -5.07 -3.48
N ILE A 204 -12.27 -4.42 -2.74
CA ILE A 204 -12.68 -3.59 -1.59
C ILE A 204 -13.11 -2.23 -2.13
N ALA A 205 -14.32 -1.79 -1.78
CA ALA A 205 -14.73 -0.43 -2.06
C ALA A 205 -13.99 0.52 -1.11
N LEU A 206 -13.16 1.39 -1.67
CA LEU A 206 -12.38 2.39 -0.95
C LEU A 206 -12.57 3.75 -1.65
N PRO A 207 -12.19 4.86 -0.99
CA PRO A 207 -12.04 6.13 -1.68
C PRO A 207 -11.13 5.99 -2.93
N GLU A 208 -11.63 6.43 -4.08
CA GLU A 208 -11.00 6.39 -5.39
C GLU A 208 -10.87 7.79 -5.96
N GLY A 209 -9.72 8.07 -6.54
CA GLY A 209 -9.39 9.38 -7.11
C GLY A 209 -7.98 9.45 -7.67
N GLY A 210 -7.34 8.29 -7.85
CA GLY A 210 -5.97 8.21 -8.33
C GLY A 210 -5.80 8.68 -9.77
N ARG A 211 -4.60 9.15 -10.07
CA ARG A 211 -4.19 9.57 -11.41
C ARG A 211 -3.52 8.39 -12.09
N LEU A 212 -4.13 7.81 -13.13
CA LEU A 212 -3.48 6.75 -13.90
C LEU A 212 -2.05 7.18 -14.26
N GLY A 213 -1.06 6.31 -14.09
CA GLY A 213 0.36 6.69 -14.18
C GLY A 213 1.31 5.70 -13.50
N ARG A 214 2.57 6.11 -13.27
CA ARG A 214 3.59 5.26 -12.61
C ARG A 214 3.14 4.90 -11.19
N ARG A 215 3.44 3.69 -10.74
CA ARG A 215 3.13 3.16 -9.41
C ARG A 215 4.02 3.78 -8.33
N THR A 216 3.83 5.07 -8.08
CA THR A 216 4.47 5.78 -6.98
C THR A 216 3.59 5.70 -5.74
N VAL A 217 4.25 5.53 -4.59
CA VAL A 217 3.59 5.58 -3.29
C VAL A 217 3.70 6.99 -2.75
N ALA A 218 2.56 7.57 -2.39
CA ALA A 218 2.49 8.75 -1.56
C ALA A 218 2.02 8.38 -0.17
N SER A 219 2.25 9.29 0.77
CA SER A 219 1.74 9.17 2.12
C SER A 219 0.83 10.35 2.41
N SER A 220 -0.31 10.09 3.04
CA SER A 220 -1.15 11.14 3.60
C SER A 220 -0.40 11.90 4.70
N PRO A 221 -0.93 13.03 5.18
CA PRO A 221 -0.50 13.60 6.46
C PRO A 221 -0.58 12.57 7.58
N THR A 222 0.33 12.68 8.55
CA THR A 222 0.24 11.93 9.80
C THR A 222 -0.71 12.67 10.74
N VAL A 223 -1.73 11.96 11.23
CA VAL A 223 -2.74 12.54 12.13
C VAL A 223 -2.84 11.73 13.41
N ASP A 224 -3.18 12.39 14.52
CA ASP A 224 -3.47 11.72 15.78
C ASP A 224 -4.93 11.25 15.85
N LEU A 225 -5.13 10.04 16.36
CA LEU A 225 -6.42 9.61 16.88
C LEU A 225 -6.72 10.39 18.16
N ASP A 226 -8.00 10.62 18.45
CA ASP A 226 -8.42 11.29 19.68
C ASP A 226 -7.86 10.53 20.92
N PRO A 227 -7.01 11.17 21.75
CA PRO A 227 -6.45 10.56 22.94
C PRO A 227 -7.50 10.01 23.92
N ALA A 228 -8.66 10.67 24.03
CA ALA A 228 -9.74 10.22 24.91
C ALA A 228 -10.38 8.93 24.37
N ALA A 229 -10.72 8.90 23.09
CA ALA A 229 -11.22 7.69 22.43
C ALA A 229 -10.23 6.53 22.55
N VAL A 230 -8.93 6.78 22.30
CA VAL A 230 -7.86 5.80 22.45
C VAL A 230 -7.78 5.27 23.89
N ALA A 231 -7.84 6.14 24.89
CA ALA A 231 -7.82 5.73 26.30
C ALA A 231 -9.02 4.83 26.64
N THR A 232 -10.20 5.16 26.15
CA THR A 232 -11.42 4.34 26.29
C THR A 232 -11.26 2.98 25.62
N LEU A 233 -10.79 2.93 24.37
CA LEU A 233 -10.52 1.67 23.67
C LEU A 233 -9.50 0.81 24.40
N ARG A 234 -8.48 1.41 25.03
CA ARG A 234 -7.51 0.67 25.86
C ARG A 234 -8.14 0.11 27.13
N THR A 235 -9.09 0.81 27.74
CA THR A 235 -9.87 0.30 28.88
C THR A 235 -10.77 -0.86 28.46
N MET A 236 -11.51 -0.70 27.36
CA MET A 236 -12.36 -1.76 26.81
C MET A 236 -11.54 -2.99 26.40
N ALA A 237 -10.37 -2.79 25.79
CA ALA A 237 -9.45 -3.88 25.45
C ALA A 237 -9.05 -4.71 26.67
N ARG A 238 -8.75 -4.06 27.80
CA ARG A 238 -8.46 -4.72 29.08
C ARG A 238 -9.67 -5.51 29.59
N THR A 239 -10.86 -4.93 29.57
CA THR A 239 -12.11 -5.59 30.00
C THR A 239 -12.43 -6.82 29.15
N LEU A 240 -12.31 -6.69 27.82
CA LEU A 240 -12.57 -7.77 26.86
C LEU A 240 -11.39 -8.76 26.72
N ARG A 241 -10.28 -8.53 27.45
CA ARG A 241 -9.05 -9.33 27.38
C ARG A 241 -8.50 -9.49 25.95
N VAL A 242 -8.53 -8.40 25.19
CA VAL A 242 -7.96 -8.30 23.84
C VAL A 242 -6.89 -7.21 23.78
N SER A 243 -6.15 -7.15 22.68
CA SER A 243 -5.17 -6.08 22.48
C SER A 243 -5.84 -4.79 22.00
N THR A 244 -5.22 -3.63 22.22
CA THR A 244 -5.67 -2.37 21.61
C THR A 244 -5.65 -2.45 20.07
N PHE A 245 -4.73 -3.20 19.49
CA PHE A 245 -4.71 -3.46 18.05
C PHE A 245 -5.97 -4.20 17.59
N THR A 246 -6.51 -5.13 18.39
CA THR A 246 -7.79 -5.79 18.11
C THR A 246 -8.94 -4.78 18.06
N MET A 247 -8.95 -3.79 18.96
CA MET A 247 -9.95 -2.73 18.98
C MET A 247 -9.82 -1.79 17.78
N LEU A 248 -8.60 -1.42 17.39
CA LEU A 248 -8.35 -0.58 16.20
C LEU A 248 -8.71 -1.31 14.90
N LEU A 249 -8.42 -2.62 14.81
CA LEU A 249 -8.86 -3.46 13.69
C LEU A 249 -10.40 -3.56 13.63
N ALA A 250 -11.06 -3.70 14.78
CA ALA A 250 -12.52 -3.69 14.85
C ALA A 250 -13.10 -2.36 14.34
N ALA A 251 -12.57 -1.22 14.81
CA ALA A 251 -12.95 0.11 14.31
C ALA A 251 -12.73 0.26 12.80
N LEU A 252 -11.58 -0.20 12.27
CA LEU A 252 -11.30 -0.19 10.83
C LEU A 252 -12.35 -0.99 10.06
N THR A 253 -12.69 -2.19 10.52
CA THR A 253 -13.69 -3.02 9.81
C THR A 253 -15.10 -2.43 9.86
N ARG A 254 -15.41 -1.62 10.87
CA ARG A 254 -16.67 -0.86 10.91
C ARG A 254 -16.68 0.27 9.89
N GLN A 255 -15.58 1.01 9.73
CA GLN A 255 -15.43 1.97 8.63
C GLN A 255 -15.60 1.27 7.28
N LEU A 256 -14.93 0.13 7.08
CA LEU A 256 -15.05 -0.62 5.83
C LEU A 256 -16.50 -1.09 5.57
N ALA A 257 -17.26 -1.42 6.62
CA ALA A 257 -18.68 -1.74 6.51
C ALA A 257 -19.55 -0.51 6.15
N VAL A 258 -19.14 0.72 6.48
CA VAL A 258 -19.77 1.95 5.98
C VAL A 258 -19.56 2.09 4.47
N TYR A 259 -18.41 1.68 3.96
CA TYR A 259 -18.14 1.57 2.52
C TYR A 259 -18.74 0.31 1.88
N ASP A 260 -19.66 -0.36 2.58
CA ASP A 260 -20.34 -1.58 2.14
C ASP A 260 -19.42 -2.81 1.93
N ASN A 261 -18.28 -2.84 2.62
CA ASN A 261 -17.43 -4.02 2.72
C ASN A 261 -17.77 -4.82 3.97
N SER A 262 -18.67 -5.79 3.85
CA SER A 262 -19.12 -6.62 4.98
C SER A 262 -18.12 -7.69 5.44
N ALA A 263 -17.21 -8.12 4.55
CA ALA A 263 -16.17 -9.11 4.84
C ALA A 263 -14.90 -8.84 4.02
N PRO A 264 -14.20 -7.70 4.24
CA PRO A 264 -13.00 -7.35 3.50
C PRO A 264 -11.88 -8.38 3.70
N LEU A 265 -11.11 -8.62 2.64
CA LEU A 265 -9.86 -9.39 2.68
C LEU A 265 -8.68 -8.44 2.87
N LEU A 266 -8.12 -8.40 4.08
CA LEU A 266 -7.03 -7.51 4.47
C LEU A 266 -5.69 -8.25 4.45
N ALA A 267 -4.61 -7.55 4.11
CA ALA A 267 -3.24 -8.05 4.28
C ALA A 267 -2.64 -7.53 5.58
N LEU A 268 -2.25 -8.43 6.48
CA LEU A 268 -1.55 -8.05 7.69
C LEU A 268 -0.14 -8.58 7.66
N ALA A 269 0.83 -7.68 7.87
CA ALA A 269 2.21 -8.08 8.13
C ALA A 269 2.29 -8.72 9.52
N SER A 270 2.79 -9.95 9.56
CA SER A 270 2.96 -10.72 10.79
C SER A 270 4.42 -11.07 10.98
N ASP A 271 4.95 -10.77 12.17
CA ASP A 271 6.28 -11.20 12.59
C ASP A 271 6.33 -12.74 12.59
N VAL A 272 7.33 -13.35 11.94
CA VAL A 272 7.51 -14.80 11.92
C VAL A 272 8.60 -15.30 12.84
N SER A 273 9.32 -14.41 13.51
CA SER A 273 10.42 -14.79 14.38
C SER A 273 9.98 -15.53 15.64
N ASP A 274 10.98 -16.15 16.26
CA ASP A 274 10.90 -16.87 17.54
C ASP A 274 11.99 -16.35 18.51
N GLU A 275 12.13 -17.03 19.64
CA GLU A 275 13.06 -16.64 20.69
C GLU A 275 14.53 -16.61 20.27
N HIS A 276 14.92 -17.35 19.24
CA HIS A 276 16.29 -17.41 18.75
C HIS A 276 16.55 -16.34 17.68
N THR A 277 15.55 -16.02 16.86
CA THR A 277 15.73 -15.11 15.72
C THR A 277 15.22 -13.68 15.98
N ARG A 278 14.47 -13.44 17.06
CA ARG A 278 13.89 -12.12 17.41
C ARG A 278 14.90 -10.98 17.56
N HIS A 279 16.17 -11.30 17.78
CA HIS A 279 17.25 -10.33 17.95
C HIS A 279 17.96 -9.97 16.64
N VAL A 280 17.61 -10.63 15.53
CA VAL A 280 18.24 -10.41 14.22
C VAL A 280 17.45 -9.37 13.43
N ALA A 281 18.08 -8.25 13.10
CA ALA A 281 17.55 -7.31 12.10
C ALA A 281 17.65 -7.96 10.72
N GLY A 282 16.52 -8.04 10.02
CA GLY A 282 16.35 -8.83 8.80
C GLY A 282 14.89 -8.90 8.37
N LEU A 283 14.62 -9.41 7.16
CA LEU A 283 13.25 -9.67 6.72
C LEU A 283 12.69 -10.89 7.48
N GLN A 284 11.88 -10.65 8.51
CA GLN A 284 11.22 -11.69 9.31
C GLN A 284 9.73 -11.40 9.48
N ILE A 285 9.09 -11.03 8.37
CA ILE A 285 7.64 -10.86 8.28
C ILE A 285 7.06 -11.76 7.20
N ASN A 286 5.82 -12.19 7.41
CA ASN A 286 4.96 -12.80 6.40
C ASN A 286 3.72 -11.93 6.22
N ILE A 287 3.18 -11.87 5.00
CA ILE A 287 1.92 -11.17 4.72
C ILE A 287 0.79 -12.19 4.74
N VAL A 288 -0.06 -12.10 5.76
CA VAL A 288 -1.15 -13.05 5.99
C VAL A 288 -2.49 -12.41 5.60
N PRO A 289 -3.23 -12.97 4.62
CA PRO A 289 -4.60 -12.54 4.36
C PRO A 289 -5.52 -12.95 5.49
N ILE A 290 -6.35 -12.00 5.93
CA ILE A 290 -7.43 -12.27 6.86
C ILE A 290 -8.74 -11.68 6.36
N THR A 291 -9.83 -12.41 6.56
CA THR A 291 -11.19 -11.91 6.37
C THR A 291 -11.78 -11.57 7.72
N VAL A 292 -12.33 -10.37 7.87
CA VAL A 292 -13.05 -9.96 9.09
C VAL A 292 -14.49 -9.64 8.71
N ALA A 293 -15.42 -10.53 9.06
CA ALA A 293 -16.84 -10.31 8.80
C ALA A 293 -17.43 -9.39 9.87
N THR A 294 -17.79 -8.17 9.48
CA THR A 294 -18.31 -7.14 10.37
C THR A 294 -19.57 -6.54 9.75
N PRO A 295 -20.77 -6.96 10.17
CA PRO A 295 -22.00 -6.27 9.84
C PRO A 295 -21.96 -4.78 10.22
N ARG A 296 -22.62 -3.92 9.43
CA ARG A 296 -22.62 -2.46 9.66
C ARG A 296 -23.12 -2.06 11.06
N ARG A 297 -24.06 -2.83 11.64
CA ARG A 297 -24.67 -2.60 12.96
C ARG A 297 -24.15 -3.55 14.05
N SER A 298 -22.88 -3.92 14.01
CA SER A 298 -22.28 -4.75 15.07
C SER A 298 -22.04 -3.96 16.35
N SER A 299 -22.28 -4.60 17.50
CA SER A 299 -21.83 -4.07 18.80
C SER A 299 -20.31 -4.03 18.88
N VAL A 300 -19.77 -3.34 19.89
CA VAL A 300 -18.33 -3.34 20.15
C VAL A 300 -17.81 -4.74 20.43
N GLU A 301 -18.52 -5.52 21.24
CA GLU A 301 -18.15 -6.89 21.60
C GLU A 301 -18.14 -7.80 20.37
N GLN A 302 -19.17 -7.72 19.53
CA GLN A 302 -19.25 -8.50 18.29
C GLN A 302 -18.10 -8.17 17.33
N SER A 303 -17.80 -6.88 17.18
CA SER A 303 -16.73 -6.41 16.28
C SER A 303 -15.35 -6.80 16.82
N ALA A 304 -15.11 -6.64 18.12
CA ALA A 304 -13.87 -7.04 18.78
C ALA A 304 -13.68 -8.56 18.70
N ASP A 305 -14.74 -9.34 18.85
CA ASP A 305 -14.72 -10.79 18.75
C ASP A 305 -14.45 -11.29 17.31
N ALA A 306 -15.04 -10.62 16.31
CA ALA A 306 -14.72 -10.88 14.90
C ALA A 306 -13.24 -10.59 14.59
N ALA A 307 -12.72 -9.44 15.03
CA ALA A 307 -11.31 -9.08 14.88
C ALA A 307 -10.39 -10.06 15.63
N ARG A 308 -10.75 -10.47 16.85
CA ARG A 308 -10.01 -11.45 17.65
C ARG A 308 -9.91 -12.80 16.94
N ARG A 309 -11.00 -13.32 16.39
CA ARG A 309 -10.99 -14.58 15.60
C ARG A 309 -10.08 -14.48 14.38
N ALA A 310 -10.11 -13.34 13.68
CA ALA A 310 -9.25 -13.12 12.53
C ALA A 310 -7.77 -13.07 12.91
N LEU A 311 -7.43 -12.39 14.01
CA LEU A 311 -6.06 -12.33 14.54
C LEU A 311 -5.57 -13.68 15.08
N ALA A 312 -6.46 -14.51 15.65
CA ALA A 312 -6.11 -15.86 16.07
C ALA A 312 -5.73 -16.75 14.87
N ARG A 313 -6.46 -16.63 13.75
CA ARG A 313 -6.10 -17.30 12.49
C ARG A 313 -4.77 -16.79 11.94
N LEU A 314 -4.56 -15.47 11.96
CA LEU A 314 -3.28 -14.89 11.58
C LEU A 314 -2.13 -15.47 12.40
N ALA A 315 -2.28 -15.54 13.73
CA ALA A 315 -1.25 -16.11 14.60
C ALA A 315 -0.96 -17.58 14.30
N ARG A 316 -2.00 -18.37 13.98
CA ARG A 316 -1.88 -19.78 13.60
C ARG A 316 -1.13 -19.96 12.27
N TYR A 317 -1.40 -19.12 11.28
CA TYR A 317 -0.86 -19.29 9.93
C TYR A 317 0.38 -18.44 9.64
N ARG A 318 0.82 -17.55 10.54
CA ARG A 318 1.91 -16.59 10.28
C ARG A 318 3.21 -17.23 9.78
N ARG A 319 3.55 -18.44 10.25
CA ARG A 319 4.78 -19.16 9.87
C ARG A 319 4.63 -20.10 8.68
N VAL A 320 3.45 -20.20 8.07
CA VAL A 320 3.30 -20.93 6.80
C VAL A 320 3.99 -20.09 5.72
N PRO A 321 4.97 -20.63 4.96
CA PRO A 321 5.67 -19.89 3.91
C PRO A 321 4.71 -19.40 2.84
N PHE A 322 4.83 -18.13 2.48
CA PHE A 322 3.95 -17.53 1.48
C PHE A 322 3.87 -18.36 0.18
N VAL A 323 4.99 -18.94 -0.26
CA VAL A 323 5.07 -19.76 -1.48
C VAL A 323 4.15 -20.98 -1.44
N ASP A 324 4.02 -21.65 -0.30
CA ASP A 324 3.16 -22.82 -0.13
C ASP A 324 1.69 -22.41 -0.21
N LEU A 325 1.41 -21.22 0.31
CA LEU A 325 0.10 -20.63 0.36
C LEU A 325 -0.41 -20.26 -1.03
N VAL A 326 0.48 -19.85 -1.94
CA VAL A 326 0.12 -19.61 -3.35
C VAL A 326 0.21 -20.85 -4.23
N ALA A 327 1.02 -21.85 -3.89
CA ALA A 327 1.09 -23.11 -4.63
C ALA A 327 -0.27 -23.83 -4.69
N GLY A 328 -1.05 -23.73 -3.62
CA GLY A 328 -2.42 -24.25 -3.58
C GLY A 328 -3.47 -23.39 -4.30
N VAL A 329 -3.12 -22.23 -4.86
CA VAL A 329 -4.06 -21.30 -5.50
C VAL A 329 -3.79 -21.27 -7.02
N PRO A 330 -4.65 -21.86 -7.88
CA PRO A 330 -4.36 -22.07 -9.29
C PRO A 330 -3.94 -20.80 -10.04
N GLY A 331 -2.74 -20.80 -10.61
CA GLY A 331 -2.27 -19.83 -11.63
C GLY A 331 -1.81 -18.45 -11.14
N LYS A 332 -1.29 -18.29 -9.90
CA LYS A 332 -1.13 -16.96 -9.29
C LYS A 332 0.29 -16.69 -8.70
N PRO A 333 0.97 -15.61 -9.10
CA PRO A 333 2.15 -15.08 -8.40
C PRO A 333 1.80 -14.36 -7.08
N LEU A 334 2.84 -14.13 -6.27
CA LEU A 334 2.89 -13.38 -4.99
C LEU A 334 2.07 -12.08 -4.94
N ALA A 335 2.07 -11.30 -6.01
CA ALA A 335 1.39 -10.00 -6.09
C ALA A 335 -0.16 -10.06 -6.00
N ARG A 336 -0.77 -11.25 -5.86
CA ARG A 336 -2.22 -11.46 -6.09
C ARG A 336 -3.01 -12.15 -4.96
N LEU A 337 -2.59 -12.00 -3.71
CA LEU A 337 -3.56 -12.21 -2.61
C LEU A 337 -4.71 -11.19 -2.62
N SER A 338 -4.73 -10.23 -3.56
CA SER A 338 -5.88 -9.31 -3.82
C SER A 338 -6.25 -8.46 -2.61
N THR A 339 -5.27 -8.16 -1.76
CA THR A 339 -5.47 -7.31 -0.60
C THR A 339 -5.18 -5.87 -1.00
N GLU A 340 -6.25 -5.13 -1.29
CA GLU A 340 -6.15 -3.71 -1.64
C GLU A 340 -5.77 -2.82 -0.45
N LEU A 341 -5.95 -3.34 0.77
CA LEU A 341 -5.64 -2.64 2.01
C LEU A 341 -4.80 -3.52 2.94
N GLY A 342 -3.63 -2.98 3.28
CA GLY A 342 -2.70 -3.48 4.28
C GLY A 342 -2.86 -2.80 5.63
N LEU A 343 -2.43 -3.47 6.68
CA LEU A 343 -2.33 -2.89 8.02
C LEU A 343 -0.95 -3.15 8.63
N SER A 344 -0.37 -2.10 9.20
CA SER A 344 0.96 -2.11 9.83
C SER A 344 0.89 -1.48 11.21
N PHE A 345 1.26 -2.24 12.24
CA PHE A 345 1.27 -1.81 13.65
C PHE A 345 2.58 -2.26 14.35
N PRO A 346 3.74 -1.70 13.98
CA PRO A 346 5.00 -2.05 14.62
C PRO A 346 5.05 -1.47 16.03
N ARG A 347 5.26 -2.34 17.02
CA ARG A 347 5.46 -1.93 18.42
C ARG A 347 6.95 -1.78 18.73
N PRO A 348 7.38 -0.66 19.33
CA PRO A 348 8.70 -0.57 19.93
C PRO A 348 8.88 -1.69 20.97
N PRO A 349 10.09 -2.28 21.07
CA PRO A 349 10.44 -3.13 22.21
C PRO A 349 10.24 -2.39 23.53
N THR A 350 9.77 -3.11 24.55
CA THR A 350 9.71 -2.58 25.92
C THR A 350 11.14 -2.29 26.41
N GLY A 351 11.36 -1.11 26.99
CA GLY A 351 12.67 -0.70 27.50
C GLY A 351 13.70 -0.42 26.39
N LEU A 352 13.23 0.04 25.22
CA LEU A 352 14.12 0.50 24.15
C LEU A 352 14.92 1.72 24.62
N ASP A 353 16.15 1.48 25.05
CA ASP A 353 17.12 2.51 25.40
C ASP A 353 17.94 2.91 24.16
N LEU A 354 17.95 4.20 23.88
CA LEU A 354 18.61 4.83 22.72
C LEU A 354 19.51 5.99 23.16
N GLU A 355 19.76 6.14 24.47
CA GLU A 355 20.61 7.19 25.01
C GLU A 355 22.07 7.01 24.57
N VAL A 356 22.74 8.14 24.36
CA VAL A 356 24.15 8.18 24.00
C VAL A 356 24.80 9.31 24.78
N ARG A 357 25.87 9.01 25.51
CA ARG A 357 26.47 9.94 26.46
C ARG A 357 26.96 11.22 25.79
N GLY A 358 26.57 12.35 26.35
CA GLY A 358 26.94 13.67 25.86
C GLY A 358 26.27 14.07 24.54
N LEU A 359 25.23 13.35 24.10
CA LEU A 359 24.39 13.71 22.96
C LEU A 359 22.93 13.74 23.38
N ARG A 360 22.18 14.72 22.86
CA ARG A 360 20.71 14.62 22.83
C ARG A 360 20.32 13.96 21.52
N THR A 361 19.63 12.83 21.61
CA THR A 361 19.22 12.04 20.45
C THR A 361 17.70 12.08 20.30
N ALA A 362 17.23 12.23 19.07
CA ALA A 362 15.82 12.16 18.73
C ALA A 362 15.63 11.21 17.54
N TRP A 363 14.74 10.22 17.68
CA TRP A 363 14.50 9.21 16.65
C TRP A 363 13.13 9.39 15.99
N ASP A 364 13.09 9.45 14.66
CA ASP A 364 11.86 9.37 13.87
C ASP A 364 11.73 7.98 13.23
N PHE A 365 10.89 7.14 13.85
CA PHE A 365 10.55 5.80 13.37
C PHE A 365 9.26 5.76 12.53
N PHE A 366 8.57 6.89 12.33
CA PHE A 366 7.26 6.96 11.67
C PHE A 366 7.31 7.83 10.39
N THR A 367 8.31 7.53 9.59
CA THR A 367 8.58 8.08 8.25
C THR A 367 7.72 7.40 7.17
N PRO A 368 7.49 8.06 6.02
CA PRO A 368 6.87 7.47 4.82
C PRO A 368 7.53 6.14 4.40
N ASN A 369 6.71 5.13 4.07
CA ASN A 369 7.17 3.92 3.41
C ASN A 369 7.02 4.10 1.89
N THR A 370 7.96 3.59 1.09
CA THR A 370 7.88 3.63 -0.37
C THR A 370 7.41 2.33 -1.00
N ASN A 371 7.14 1.30 -0.18
CA ASN A 371 6.73 -0.03 -0.62
C ASN A 371 5.37 0.00 -1.34
N ALA A 372 5.37 -0.32 -2.64
CA ALA A 372 4.18 -0.40 -3.49
C ALA A 372 3.61 -1.82 -3.66
N ALA A 373 4.06 -2.80 -2.85
CA ALA A 373 3.56 -4.18 -2.88
C ALA A 373 2.08 -4.26 -2.49
N LEU A 374 1.62 -3.40 -1.57
CA LEU A 374 0.22 -3.21 -1.24
C LEU A 374 -0.30 -1.89 -1.81
N ALA A 375 -1.54 -1.90 -2.31
CA ALA A 375 -2.14 -0.73 -2.95
C ALA A 375 -2.37 0.43 -1.98
N ARG A 376 -2.83 0.13 -0.77
CA ARG A 376 -2.89 1.05 0.36
C ARG A 376 -2.44 0.32 1.61
N THR A 377 -1.76 0.99 2.52
CA THR A 377 -1.38 0.47 3.84
C THR A 377 -1.70 1.49 4.91
N LEU A 378 -2.59 1.13 5.83
CA LEU A 378 -2.82 1.92 7.04
C LEU A 378 -1.66 1.67 8.00
N GLN A 379 -0.84 2.69 8.20
CA GLN A 379 0.23 2.72 9.18
C GLN A 379 -0.32 3.24 10.50
N ILE A 380 -0.14 2.48 11.57
CA ILE A 380 -0.56 2.87 12.92
C ILE A 380 0.64 2.82 13.85
N ARG A 381 0.87 3.92 14.56
CA ARG A 381 1.94 4.08 15.54
C ARG A 381 1.37 4.45 16.90
N ALA A 382 1.48 3.51 17.84
CA ALA A 382 1.07 3.71 19.22
C ALA A 382 2.28 4.12 20.10
N ASP A 383 2.34 5.40 20.45
CA ASP A 383 3.28 5.99 21.42
C ASP A 383 2.44 6.66 22.51
N TRP A 384 1.78 5.84 23.35
CA TRP A 384 0.73 6.30 24.25
C TRP A 384 1.15 7.51 25.12
N PRO A 385 0.26 8.50 25.36
CA PRO A 385 -1.16 8.53 25.00
C PRO A 385 -1.43 8.79 23.51
N HIS A 386 -0.41 9.16 22.73
CA HIS A 386 -0.55 9.45 21.31
C HIS A 386 -0.68 8.17 20.48
N CYS A 387 -1.57 8.21 19.50
CA CYS A 387 -1.72 7.15 18.50
C CYS A 387 -1.84 7.79 17.14
N ARG A 388 -0.74 7.77 16.40
CA ARG A 388 -0.62 8.43 15.11
C ARG A 388 -0.92 7.46 14.00
N VAL A 389 -1.60 7.93 12.97
CA VAL A 389 -1.99 7.13 11.81
C VAL A 389 -1.67 7.85 10.52
N ARG A 390 -1.41 7.07 9.48
CA ARG A 390 -1.14 7.55 8.13
C ARG A 390 -1.57 6.49 7.13
N LEU A 391 -2.02 6.90 5.96
CA LEU A 391 -2.25 6.01 4.84
C LEU A 391 -1.10 6.17 3.84
N ASP A 392 -0.37 5.09 3.59
CA ASP A 392 0.54 5.00 2.44
C ASP A 392 -0.27 4.41 1.28
N TYR A 393 -0.28 5.04 0.11
CA TYR A 393 -1.15 4.66 -1.01
C TYR A 393 -0.50 4.86 -2.37
N ARG A 394 -0.88 4.00 -3.31
CA ARG A 394 -0.59 4.12 -4.74
C ARG A 394 -1.34 5.31 -5.34
N GLN A 395 -0.60 6.27 -5.90
CA GLN A 395 -1.17 7.49 -6.49
C GLN A 395 -2.01 7.21 -7.74
N ASP A 396 -1.81 6.05 -8.38
CA ASP A 396 -2.61 5.59 -9.51
C ASP A 396 -3.99 5.05 -9.13
N LEU A 397 -4.25 4.81 -7.84
CA LEU A 397 -5.51 4.29 -7.32
C LEU A 397 -6.26 5.27 -6.41
N MET A 398 -5.54 6.16 -5.73
CA MET A 398 -6.08 7.09 -4.74
C MET A 398 -5.34 8.43 -4.79
N GLY A 399 -6.08 9.54 -4.71
CA GLY A 399 -5.51 10.89 -4.58
C GLY A 399 -5.33 11.31 -3.13
N ALA A 400 -4.68 12.46 -2.90
CA ALA A 400 -4.52 13.01 -1.55
C ALA A 400 -5.85 13.31 -0.84
N PRO A 401 -6.86 13.93 -1.49
CA PRO A 401 -8.16 14.16 -0.86
C PRO A 401 -8.83 12.86 -0.39
N GLU A 402 -8.74 11.80 -1.19
CA GLU A 402 -9.33 10.50 -0.85
C GLU A 402 -8.62 9.79 0.29
N ALA A 403 -7.28 9.90 0.34
CA ALA A 403 -6.49 9.37 1.43
C ALA A 403 -6.77 10.10 2.75
N GLU A 404 -6.91 11.43 2.71
CA GLU A 404 -7.30 12.24 3.87
C GLU A 404 -8.72 11.92 4.33
N GLN A 405 -9.66 11.74 3.40
CA GLN A 405 -11.02 11.31 3.71
C GLN A 405 -11.02 9.93 4.39
N PHE A 406 -10.27 8.96 3.87
CA PHE A 406 -10.14 7.64 4.49
C PHE A 406 -9.65 7.73 5.95
N LEU A 407 -8.69 8.63 6.23
CA LEU A 407 -8.20 8.83 7.60
C LEU A 407 -9.19 9.57 8.50
N ALA A 408 -9.93 10.55 7.96
CA ALA A 408 -10.99 11.21 8.69
C ALA A 408 -12.08 10.21 9.11
N ASP A 409 -12.53 9.37 8.18
CA ASP A 409 -13.51 8.33 8.45
C ASP A 409 -12.99 7.28 9.44
N PHE A 410 -11.69 6.95 9.40
CA PHE A 410 -11.07 6.05 10.38
C PHE A 410 -11.07 6.67 11.79
N ARG A 411 -10.75 7.96 11.92
CA ARG A 411 -10.81 8.68 13.21
C ARG A 411 -12.22 8.71 13.75
N THR A 412 -13.21 8.99 12.92
CA THR A 412 -14.64 8.91 13.27
C THR A 412 -15.00 7.51 13.74
N ALA A 413 -14.61 6.47 13.00
CA ALA A 413 -14.90 5.09 13.39
C ALA A 413 -14.25 4.70 14.73
N VAL A 414 -13.06 5.22 15.05
CA VAL A 414 -12.40 5.02 16.36
C VAL A 414 -13.19 5.70 17.48
N SER A 415 -13.61 6.94 17.30
CA SER A 415 -14.43 7.66 18.28
C SER A 415 -15.80 7.02 18.48
N ASP A 416 -16.49 6.65 17.40
CA ASP A 416 -17.78 5.92 17.45
C ASP A 416 -17.65 4.60 18.20
N PHE A 417 -16.55 3.88 17.97
CA PHE A 417 -16.27 2.62 18.63
C PHE A 417 -16.01 2.81 20.13
N ALA A 418 -15.31 3.88 20.51
CA ALA A 418 -15.08 4.23 21.90
C ALA A 418 -16.36 4.64 22.64
N GLU A 419 -17.30 5.28 21.96
CA GLU A 419 -18.60 5.67 22.51
C GLU A 419 -19.67 4.57 22.41
N ASN A 420 -19.31 3.36 21.95
CA ASN A 420 -20.21 2.22 21.75
C ASN A 420 -21.43 2.54 20.84
N ARG A 421 -21.28 3.49 19.90
CA ARG A 421 -22.31 3.76 18.89
C ARG A 421 -22.34 2.60 17.92
N THR A 422 -23.51 2.10 17.54
CA THR A 422 -23.64 1.01 16.53
C THR A 422 -23.75 1.51 15.10
N GLU A 423 -23.97 2.82 14.93
CA GLU A 423 -24.05 3.49 13.63
C GLU A 423 -22.95 4.56 13.53
N SER A 424 -22.37 4.69 12.34
CA SER A 424 -21.36 5.72 12.06
C SER A 424 -22.03 6.96 11.46
N PRO A 425 -21.60 8.19 11.84
CA PRO A 425 -22.17 9.43 11.35
C PRO A 425 -21.62 9.84 9.97
N VAL A 426 -20.72 9.05 9.36
CA VAL A 426 -20.21 9.32 8.00
C VAL A 426 -21.39 9.41 7.03
N PRO A 427 -21.67 10.60 6.47
CA PRO A 427 -22.87 10.81 5.67
C PRO A 427 -22.72 10.20 4.28
N ALA A 428 -23.87 9.84 3.70
CA ALA A 428 -23.93 9.50 2.28
C ALA A 428 -23.65 10.74 1.41
N ALA A 429 -23.04 10.53 0.25
CA ALA A 429 -22.83 11.60 -0.71
C ALA A 429 -23.97 11.67 -1.73
N HIS A 430 -24.40 12.89 -2.03
CA HIS A 430 -25.27 13.19 -3.16
C HIS A 430 -24.60 14.24 -4.04
N ALA A 431 -24.68 14.04 -5.36
CA ALA A 431 -24.27 15.03 -6.32
C ALA A 431 -25.50 15.78 -6.85
N THR A 432 -25.52 17.09 -6.62
CA THR A 432 -26.49 18.03 -7.19
C THR A 432 -25.82 18.86 -8.27
N ARG A 433 -26.60 19.42 -9.19
CA ARG A 433 -26.11 20.26 -10.28
C ARG A 433 -25.28 21.46 -9.75
N PRO A 434 -24.01 21.66 -10.18
CA PRO A 434 -23.30 22.91 -9.99
C PRO A 434 -23.86 24.03 -10.89
N GLU A 435 -23.59 25.31 -10.57
CA GLU A 435 -24.07 26.46 -11.35
C GLU A 435 -23.72 26.33 -12.85
N PRO A 436 -24.61 26.77 -13.76
CA PRO A 436 -24.47 26.49 -15.19
C PRO A 436 -23.17 27.06 -15.78
N SER A 437 -22.31 26.19 -16.33
CA SER A 437 -21.25 26.60 -17.25
C SER A 437 -21.71 26.44 -18.70
N ALA A 438 -21.43 27.42 -19.55
CA ALA A 438 -21.69 27.32 -20.98
C ALA A 438 -20.77 26.27 -21.65
N ASP A 439 -21.43 25.27 -22.23
CA ASP A 439 -21.05 24.49 -23.42
C ASP A 439 -20.12 23.25 -23.39
N ASP A 440 -20.39 22.44 -24.43
CA ASP A 440 -19.77 21.24 -25.05
C ASP A 440 -19.33 20.02 -24.19
N GLY A 441 -20.10 18.93 -24.31
CA GLY A 441 -19.80 17.62 -23.75
C GLY A 441 -20.72 16.54 -24.33
N THR A 442 -20.37 15.27 -24.16
CA THR A 442 -21.15 14.17 -24.77
C THR A 442 -22.43 13.91 -23.96
N PRO A 443 -23.63 13.85 -24.58
CA PRO A 443 -24.86 13.55 -23.86
C PRO A 443 -24.80 12.19 -23.16
N TYR A 444 -25.00 12.17 -21.84
CA TYR A 444 -25.12 10.95 -21.08
C TYR A 444 -26.58 10.47 -21.11
N ARG A 445 -26.85 9.45 -21.93
CA ARG A 445 -28.18 8.85 -22.07
C ARG A 445 -28.23 7.43 -21.51
N ARG A 446 -29.28 7.12 -20.74
CA ARG A 446 -29.56 5.78 -20.24
C ARG A 446 -31.04 5.48 -20.42
N ALA A 447 -31.35 4.30 -20.97
CA ALA A 447 -32.71 3.90 -21.34
C ALA A 447 -33.50 4.97 -22.13
N GLY A 448 -32.83 5.65 -23.08
CA GLY A 448 -33.41 6.73 -23.89
C GLY A 448 -33.50 8.11 -23.19
N VAL A 449 -33.36 8.17 -21.87
CA VAL A 449 -33.42 9.40 -21.06
C VAL A 449 -32.05 10.07 -21.02
N ARG A 450 -31.99 11.39 -21.27
CA ARG A 450 -30.77 12.19 -21.04
C ARG A 450 -30.70 12.53 -19.55
N ALA A 451 -29.75 11.91 -18.85
CA ALA A 451 -29.54 12.12 -17.41
C ALA A 451 -28.43 13.14 -17.11
N GLY A 452 -27.58 13.46 -18.09
CA GLY A 452 -26.52 14.45 -17.91
C GLY A 452 -25.66 14.67 -19.15
N THR A 453 -24.46 15.21 -18.92
CA THR A 453 -23.43 15.47 -19.93
C THR A 453 -22.08 15.01 -19.40
N LEU A 454 -21.33 14.23 -20.19
CA LEU A 454 -19.96 13.81 -19.88
C LEU A 454 -18.95 14.82 -20.39
N ARG A 455 -17.99 15.18 -19.53
CA ARG A 455 -16.81 16.01 -19.85
C ARG A 455 -15.55 15.23 -19.56
N ASP A 456 -14.68 15.13 -20.56
CA ASP A 456 -13.36 14.49 -20.45
C ASP A 456 -12.25 15.56 -20.47
N ASP A 457 -12.43 16.57 -19.62
CA ASP A 457 -11.57 17.77 -19.56
C ASP A 457 -10.39 17.62 -18.60
N ASP A 458 -10.20 16.41 -18.05
CA ASP A 458 -9.18 16.09 -17.05
C ASP A 458 -8.57 14.71 -17.32
N ALA A 459 -8.36 14.34 -18.60
CA ALA A 459 -7.74 13.06 -18.96
C ALA A 459 -6.35 12.92 -18.31
N PRO A 460 -5.99 11.76 -17.72
CA PRO A 460 -6.66 10.46 -17.81
C PRO A 460 -7.67 10.15 -16.69
N HIS A 461 -8.13 11.14 -15.91
CA HIS A 461 -9.11 10.89 -14.85
C HIS A 461 -10.45 10.40 -15.44
N PRO A 462 -11.29 9.72 -14.63
CA PRO A 462 -12.63 9.38 -15.07
C PRO A 462 -13.40 10.66 -15.49
N PRO A 463 -14.12 10.63 -16.62
CA PRO A 463 -14.90 11.78 -17.08
C PRO A 463 -15.87 12.27 -16.00
N ARG A 464 -16.04 13.60 -15.95
CA ARG A 464 -17.05 14.25 -15.10
C ARG A 464 -18.42 14.08 -15.72
N LEU A 465 -19.38 13.67 -14.92
CA LEU A 465 -20.78 13.60 -15.27
C LEU A 465 -21.52 14.75 -14.60
N LEU A 466 -21.90 15.73 -15.41
CA LEU A 466 -22.72 16.86 -14.98
C LEU A 466 -24.20 16.49 -15.06
N PRO A 467 -24.97 16.55 -13.96
CA PRO A 467 -26.39 16.21 -13.97
C PRO A 467 -27.22 17.15 -14.84
N ALA A 468 -28.24 16.61 -15.53
CA ALA A 468 -29.24 17.42 -16.21
C ALA A 468 -30.15 18.16 -15.21
N ASP A 469 -30.92 19.15 -15.67
CA ASP A 469 -31.85 19.89 -14.80
C ASP A 469 -32.81 18.98 -14.04
N GLY A 470 -32.82 19.14 -12.71
CA GLY A 470 -33.63 18.36 -11.78
C GLY A 470 -33.21 16.88 -11.62
N VAL A 471 -32.15 16.42 -12.28
CA VAL A 471 -31.56 15.09 -12.08
C VAL A 471 -30.53 15.16 -10.96
N THR A 472 -30.56 14.20 -10.05
CA THR A 472 -29.50 13.99 -9.06
C THR A 472 -28.90 12.60 -9.19
N PHE A 473 -27.68 12.43 -8.71
CA PHE A 473 -27.02 11.13 -8.73
C PHE A 473 -26.62 10.69 -7.33
N THR A 474 -26.82 9.39 -7.09
CA THR A 474 -26.33 8.69 -5.91
C THR A 474 -25.46 7.52 -6.36
N VAL A 475 -24.45 7.22 -5.56
CA VAL A 475 -23.58 6.07 -5.77
C VAL A 475 -23.89 5.06 -4.68
N CYS A 476 -24.25 3.84 -5.08
CA CYS A 476 -24.70 2.79 -4.18
C CYS A 476 -23.73 1.61 -4.11
N GLY A 477 -23.60 1.04 -2.91
CA GLY A 477 -22.87 -0.20 -2.67
C GLY A 477 -23.61 -1.43 -3.21
N ARG A 478 -23.02 -2.60 -2.99
CA ARG A 478 -23.61 -3.92 -3.30
C ARG A 478 -24.89 -4.18 -2.53
N SER A 479 -25.04 -3.61 -1.33
CA SER A 479 -26.28 -3.68 -0.54
C SER A 479 -27.37 -2.73 -1.03
N GLY A 480 -27.12 -1.93 -2.08
CA GLY A 480 -28.05 -0.93 -2.62
C GLY A 480 -28.08 0.39 -1.83
N ARG A 481 -27.29 0.51 -0.76
CA ARG A 481 -27.19 1.71 0.07
C ARG A 481 -26.27 2.75 -0.54
N ALA A 482 -26.60 4.02 -0.35
CA ALA A 482 -25.74 5.13 -0.73
C ALA A 482 -24.37 5.06 -0.02
N LEU A 483 -23.32 5.31 -0.78
CA LEU A 483 -21.93 5.31 -0.31
C LEU A 483 -21.48 6.73 0.06
N PRO A 484 -20.44 6.87 0.91
CA PRO A 484 -19.79 8.15 1.15
C PRO A 484 -19.11 8.72 -0.10
N ARG A 485 -18.66 9.98 0.00
CA ARG A 485 -17.88 10.61 -1.08
C ARG A 485 -16.66 9.78 -1.42
N SER A 486 -16.26 9.85 -2.68
CA SER A 486 -15.09 9.22 -3.27
C SER A 486 -15.12 7.69 -3.30
N VAL A 487 -16.08 7.03 -2.64
CA VAL A 487 -16.18 5.57 -2.65
C VAL A 487 -16.92 5.12 -3.91
N ALA A 488 -16.25 4.31 -4.72
CA ALA A 488 -16.83 3.84 -5.98
C ALA A 488 -17.92 2.77 -5.77
N GLY A 489 -19.01 2.92 -6.49
CA GLY A 489 -20.17 2.02 -6.45
C GLY A 489 -20.97 2.03 -7.74
N ALA A 490 -22.17 1.46 -7.71
CA ALA A 490 -23.14 1.53 -8.80
C ALA A 490 -23.77 2.93 -8.86
N LEU A 491 -23.89 3.51 -10.04
CA LEU A 491 -24.45 4.85 -10.22
C LEU A 491 -25.96 4.75 -10.48
N THR A 492 -26.75 5.48 -9.69
CA THR A 492 -28.20 5.63 -9.85
C THR A 492 -28.53 7.08 -10.13
N ALA A 493 -29.35 7.33 -11.16
CA ALA A 493 -29.88 8.66 -11.45
C ALA A 493 -31.30 8.79 -10.91
N HIS A 494 -31.58 9.85 -10.17
CA HIS A 494 -32.92 10.19 -9.67
C HIS A 494 -33.49 11.31 -10.54
N LEU A 495 -34.61 11.02 -11.21
CA LEU A 495 -35.24 11.94 -12.15
C LEU A 495 -36.18 12.92 -11.43
N PRO A 496 -36.46 14.11 -12.02
CA PRO A 496 -37.38 15.09 -11.43
C PRO A 496 -38.81 14.58 -11.25
N ASP A 497 -39.20 13.55 -12.00
CA ASP A 497 -40.51 12.89 -11.94
C ASP A 497 -40.62 11.82 -10.84
N GLY A 498 -39.58 11.67 -10.01
CA GLY A 498 -39.53 10.74 -8.89
C GLY A 498 -39.11 9.31 -9.25
N ARG A 499 -38.75 9.03 -10.51
CA ARG A 499 -38.25 7.72 -10.93
C ARG A 499 -36.75 7.58 -10.70
N ASP A 500 -36.34 6.40 -10.29
CA ASP A 500 -34.94 5.99 -10.20
C ASP A 500 -34.52 5.20 -11.45
N LEU A 501 -33.38 5.57 -12.03
CA LEU A 501 -32.80 4.94 -13.20
C LEU A 501 -31.48 4.26 -12.83
N ASP A 502 -31.46 2.92 -12.87
CA ASP A 502 -30.20 2.16 -12.82
C ASP A 502 -29.42 2.45 -14.11
N THR A 503 -28.29 3.13 -13.97
CA THR A 503 -27.49 3.53 -15.13
C THR A 503 -26.74 2.36 -15.76
N GLY A 504 -26.57 1.24 -15.03
CA GLY A 504 -25.70 0.14 -15.44
C GLY A 504 -24.20 0.46 -15.33
N ASP A 505 -23.83 1.64 -14.82
CA ASP A 505 -22.46 2.09 -14.68
C ASP A 505 -22.00 2.16 -13.22
N CYS A 506 -20.69 2.28 -13.06
CA CYS A 506 -20.01 2.59 -11.83
C CYS A 506 -19.41 3.99 -11.87
N GLY A 507 -19.41 4.64 -10.72
CA GLY A 507 -18.78 5.94 -10.50
C GLY A 507 -18.61 6.23 -9.02
N TYR A 508 -18.15 7.43 -8.70
CA TYR A 508 -18.10 7.98 -7.34
C TYR A 508 -18.46 9.46 -7.38
N VAL A 509 -18.90 10.02 -6.25
CA VAL A 509 -19.06 11.46 -6.07
C VAL A 509 -17.75 12.01 -5.52
N GLY A 510 -17.04 12.85 -6.27
CA GLY A 510 -15.75 13.41 -5.86
C GLY A 510 -15.87 14.36 -4.66
N ALA A 511 -14.71 14.76 -4.12
CA ALA A 511 -14.66 15.78 -3.08
C ALA A 511 -15.22 17.14 -3.55
N ASP A 512 -15.08 17.43 -4.85
CA ASP A 512 -15.66 18.57 -5.57
C ASP A 512 -17.19 18.49 -5.71
N GLY A 513 -17.81 17.35 -5.40
CA GLY A 513 -19.25 17.11 -5.54
C GLY A 513 -19.64 16.62 -6.94
N ASP A 514 -18.70 16.58 -7.89
CA ASP A 514 -18.95 16.09 -9.24
C ASP A 514 -18.99 14.56 -9.27
N VAL A 515 -19.82 13.98 -10.14
CA VAL A 515 -19.82 12.53 -10.36
C VAL A 515 -18.69 12.18 -11.33
N ARG A 516 -17.85 11.21 -10.95
CA ARG A 516 -16.78 10.68 -11.79
C ARG A 516 -17.21 9.31 -12.33
N LEU A 517 -17.37 9.22 -13.66
CA LEU A 517 -17.84 8.00 -14.33
C LEU A 517 -16.68 7.04 -14.58
N ILE A 518 -16.64 5.91 -13.85
CA ILE A 518 -15.59 4.91 -14.01
C ILE A 518 -15.84 4.06 -15.27
N GLY A 519 -17.08 3.66 -15.52
CA GLY A 519 -17.46 2.81 -16.65
C GLY A 519 -18.52 1.77 -16.28
N PRO A 520 -18.82 0.78 -17.14
CA PRO A 520 -19.93 -0.15 -16.92
C PRO A 520 -19.74 -0.99 -15.65
N ARG A 521 -20.80 -1.11 -14.84
CA ARG A 521 -20.84 -1.93 -13.63
C ARG A 521 -20.52 -3.39 -13.95
N GLY A 522 -21.14 -3.90 -15.01
CA GLY A 522 -20.85 -5.21 -15.57
C GLY A 522 -19.49 -5.20 -16.27
N GLY A 523 -18.53 -5.95 -15.72
CA GLY A 523 -17.22 -6.12 -16.34
C GLY A 523 -16.18 -5.06 -15.97
N ARG A 524 -16.48 -4.10 -15.09
CA ARG A 524 -15.48 -3.18 -14.50
C ARG A 524 -14.24 -3.94 -14.02
N TRP A 525 -14.46 -5.01 -13.28
CA TRP A 525 -13.40 -5.87 -12.76
C TRP A 525 -13.48 -7.24 -13.44
N ILE A 526 -12.41 -7.62 -14.15
CA ILE A 526 -12.32 -8.91 -14.85
C ILE A 526 -11.32 -9.80 -14.13
N ARG A 527 -11.77 -10.99 -13.74
CA ARG A 527 -10.94 -12.03 -13.13
C ARG A 527 -10.41 -13.01 -14.20
N THR A 528 -9.12 -12.93 -14.48
CA THR A 528 -8.35 -13.89 -15.31
C THR A 528 -7.41 -14.71 -14.41
N ARG A 529 -6.11 -14.82 -14.77
CA ARG A 529 -5.04 -15.17 -13.81
C ARG A 529 -4.92 -14.13 -12.68
N GLY A 530 -5.61 -12.98 -12.79
CA GLY A 530 -5.82 -12.03 -11.71
C GLY A 530 -6.83 -10.95 -12.05
N LEU A 531 -6.93 -9.95 -11.18
CA LEU A 531 -7.93 -8.89 -11.28
C LEU A 531 -7.42 -7.76 -12.18
N ILE A 532 -8.20 -7.42 -13.20
CA ILE A 532 -7.95 -6.31 -14.12
C ILE A 532 -9.10 -5.31 -13.98
N ASP A 533 -8.79 -4.04 -13.73
CA ASP A 533 -9.75 -2.96 -13.92
C ASP A 533 -9.91 -2.71 -15.42
N ALA A 534 -10.92 -3.32 -16.02
CA ALA A 534 -11.25 -3.19 -17.44
C ALA A 534 -11.52 -1.74 -17.83
N SER A 535 -12.11 -0.97 -16.92
CA SER A 535 -12.43 0.43 -17.12
C SER A 535 -11.17 1.28 -17.14
N ALA A 536 -10.21 1.02 -16.24
CA ALA A 536 -8.90 1.66 -16.25
C ALA A 536 -8.14 1.35 -17.55
N VAL A 537 -8.08 0.07 -17.96
CA VAL A 537 -7.43 -0.33 -19.23
C VAL A 537 -8.04 0.39 -20.42
N ALA A 538 -9.37 0.44 -20.52
CA ALA A 538 -10.06 1.11 -21.62
C ALA A 538 -9.81 2.63 -21.61
N ARG A 539 -9.81 3.26 -20.43
CA ARG A 539 -9.52 4.70 -20.27
C ARG A 539 -8.09 5.03 -20.70
N VAL A 540 -7.12 4.23 -20.29
CA VAL A 540 -5.72 4.38 -20.74
C VAL A 540 -5.58 4.16 -22.24
N ALA A 541 -6.24 3.15 -22.80
CA ALA A 541 -6.17 2.89 -24.24
C ALA A 541 -6.64 4.11 -25.06
N ARG A 542 -7.68 4.80 -24.60
CA ARG A 542 -8.23 6.02 -25.25
C ARG A 542 -7.33 7.25 -25.16
N THR A 543 -6.29 7.26 -24.34
CA THR A 543 -5.30 8.35 -24.36
C THR A 543 -4.32 8.23 -25.52
N HIS A 544 -4.33 7.11 -26.24
CA HIS A 544 -3.56 6.96 -27.47
C HIS A 544 -4.23 7.76 -28.60
N PRO A 545 -3.52 8.62 -29.35
CA PRO A 545 -4.13 9.55 -30.32
C PRO A 545 -5.01 8.89 -31.40
N TRP A 546 -4.66 7.65 -31.80
CA TRP A 546 -5.42 6.88 -32.80
C TRP A 546 -6.69 6.21 -32.25
N VAL A 547 -6.76 5.93 -30.95
CA VAL A 547 -7.83 5.11 -30.36
C VAL A 547 -9.05 5.97 -30.07
N ARG A 548 -10.18 5.64 -30.67
CA ARG A 548 -11.48 6.30 -30.42
C ARG A 548 -12.36 5.48 -29.48
N GLU A 549 -12.36 4.17 -29.65
CA GLU A 549 -13.10 3.24 -28.83
C GLU A 549 -12.17 2.22 -28.19
N ALA A 550 -12.48 1.83 -26.95
CA ALA A 550 -11.74 0.81 -26.24
C ALA A 550 -12.66 0.06 -25.29
N GLN A 551 -12.61 -1.27 -25.35
CA GLN A 551 -13.34 -2.12 -24.43
C GLN A 551 -12.51 -3.35 -24.07
N VAL A 552 -12.52 -3.71 -22.79
CA VAL A 552 -11.97 -4.98 -22.33
C VAL A 552 -13.09 -5.96 -22.06
N ARG A 553 -12.99 -7.16 -22.60
CA ARG A 553 -13.92 -8.26 -22.34
C ARG A 553 -13.17 -9.51 -21.92
N LEU A 554 -13.82 -10.34 -21.11
CA LEU A 554 -13.32 -11.67 -20.79
C LEU A 554 -13.75 -12.64 -21.88
N GLU A 555 -12.78 -13.23 -22.57
CA GLU A 555 -13.05 -14.32 -23.51
C GLU A 555 -12.76 -15.66 -22.87
N THR A 556 -13.73 -16.56 -23.02
CA THR A 556 -13.65 -17.92 -22.49
C THR A 556 -13.59 -18.89 -23.67
N ALA A 557 -12.36 -19.18 -24.12
CA ALA A 557 -12.08 -20.31 -25.01
C ALA A 557 -11.49 -21.45 -24.16
N ARG A 558 -10.35 -22.04 -24.56
CA ARG A 558 -9.60 -22.99 -23.70
C ARG A 558 -9.05 -22.36 -22.41
N THR A 559 -8.84 -21.05 -22.38
CA THR A 559 -8.39 -20.28 -21.19
C THR A 559 -9.11 -18.94 -21.08
N ARG A 560 -9.47 -18.53 -19.86
CA ARG A 560 -10.03 -17.20 -19.56
C ARG A 560 -9.00 -16.10 -19.81
N THR A 561 -9.22 -15.27 -20.83
CA THR A 561 -8.27 -14.22 -21.25
C THR A 561 -8.99 -12.88 -21.36
N ALA A 562 -8.47 -11.84 -20.71
CA ALA A 562 -8.93 -10.49 -20.94
C ALA A 562 -8.42 -10.01 -22.29
N VAL A 563 -9.34 -9.56 -23.15
CA VAL A 563 -9.04 -9.06 -24.48
C VAL A 563 -9.46 -7.60 -24.55
N LEU A 564 -8.51 -6.72 -24.82
CA LEU A 564 -8.77 -5.34 -25.18
C LEU A 564 -9.05 -5.27 -26.67
N THR A 565 -10.22 -4.81 -27.06
CA THR A 565 -10.52 -4.41 -28.43
C THR A 565 -10.47 -2.90 -28.49
N VAL A 566 -9.70 -2.35 -29.44
CA VAL A 566 -9.69 -0.93 -29.74
C VAL A 566 -10.12 -0.68 -31.19
N ALA A 567 -10.81 0.43 -31.40
CA ALA A 567 -11.12 0.94 -32.73
C ALA A 567 -10.70 2.40 -32.88
N GLY A 568 -10.30 2.76 -34.10
CA GLY A 568 -9.80 4.08 -34.44
C GLY A 568 -9.98 4.39 -35.93
N SER A 569 -9.77 5.65 -36.28
CA SER A 569 -9.92 6.19 -37.63
C SER A 569 -8.63 6.90 -38.09
N GLY A 570 -8.43 6.95 -39.42
CA GLY A 570 -7.25 7.56 -40.04
C GLY A 570 -6.08 6.58 -40.28
N PRO A 571 -5.10 6.99 -41.12
CA PRO A 571 -3.93 6.18 -41.42
C PRO A 571 -3.02 6.01 -40.18
N GLY A 572 -2.24 4.93 -40.14
CA GLY A 572 -1.27 4.68 -39.07
C GLY A 572 -1.86 4.02 -37.82
N ALA A 573 -2.67 2.96 -37.99
CA ALA A 573 -3.13 2.16 -36.86
C ALA A 573 -1.93 1.58 -36.08
N PRO A 574 -1.93 1.67 -34.74
CA PRO A 574 -0.87 1.09 -33.95
C PRO A 574 -0.91 -0.43 -34.08
N THR A 575 0.23 -1.06 -33.89
CA THR A 575 0.33 -2.50 -33.68
C THR A 575 -0.12 -2.86 -32.26
N ALA A 576 -0.46 -4.13 -32.03
CA ALA A 576 -0.75 -4.62 -30.68
C ALA A 576 0.43 -4.42 -29.72
N ARG A 577 1.66 -4.42 -30.25
CA ARG A 577 2.88 -4.15 -29.48
C ARG A 577 2.97 -2.69 -29.06
N GLU A 578 2.68 -1.75 -29.95
CA GLU A 578 2.68 -0.31 -29.65
C GLU A 578 1.58 0.06 -28.67
N LEU A 579 0.35 -0.44 -28.84
CA LEU A 579 -0.70 -0.24 -27.84
C LEU A 579 -0.34 -0.85 -26.50
N ARG A 580 0.27 -2.03 -26.48
CA ARG A 580 0.74 -2.62 -25.22
C ARG A 580 1.83 -1.76 -24.57
N ALA A 581 2.72 -1.17 -25.35
CA ALA A 581 3.72 -0.23 -24.85
C ALA A 581 3.06 1.04 -24.29
N HIS A 582 2.06 1.58 -24.99
CA HIS A 582 1.25 2.70 -24.51
C HIS A 582 0.53 2.36 -23.20
N LEU A 583 -0.15 1.23 -23.11
CA LEU A 583 -0.79 0.80 -21.85
C LEU A 583 0.23 0.70 -20.71
N ARG A 584 1.44 0.21 -20.98
CA ARG A 584 2.52 0.08 -20.00
C ARG A 584 3.07 1.39 -19.46
N THR A 585 2.83 2.52 -20.13
CA THR A 585 3.22 3.82 -19.56
C THR A 585 2.31 4.23 -18.39
N TRP A 586 1.16 3.57 -18.22
CA TRP A 586 0.16 3.90 -17.19
C TRP A 586 -0.25 2.72 -16.30
N LEU A 587 -0.09 1.48 -16.79
CA LEU A 587 -0.60 0.26 -16.15
C LEU A 587 0.49 -0.77 -15.94
N HIS A 588 0.40 -1.52 -14.83
CA HIS A 588 1.33 -2.59 -14.55
C HIS A 588 1.09 -3.81 -15.47
N ALA A 589 2.13 -4.60 -15.73
CA ALA A 589 2.05 -5.79 -16.59
C ALA A 589 0.94 -6.77 -16.18
N GLY A 590 0.66 -6.87 -14.88
CA GLY A 590 -0.45 -7.67 -14.34
C GLY A 590 -1.84 -7.10 -14.61
N GLU A 591 -1.98 -5.81 -14.86
CA GLU A 591 -3.26 -5.15 -15.18
C GLU A 591 -3.51 -5.17 -16.70
N LEU A 592 -2.51 -5.54 -17.50
CA LEU A 592 -2.64 -5.57 -18.95
C LEU A 592 -3.55 -6.71 -19.44
N PRO A 593 -4.33 -6.45 -20.49
CA PRO A 593 -5.10 -7.48 -21.18
C PRO A 593 -4.13 -8.50 -21.81
N GLY A 594 -4.50 -9.79 -21.73
CA GLY A 594 -3.70 -10.89 -22.28
C GLY A 594 -3.57 -10.81 -23.80
N ARG A 595 -4.59 -10.25 -24.48
CA ARG A 595 -4.60 -9.99 -25.93
C ARG A 595 -5.11 -8.59 -26.24
N ILE A 596 -4.66 -8.03 -27.36
CA ILE A 596 -5.14 -6.76 -27.90
C ILE A 596 -5.59 -7.02 -29.34
N ARG A 597 -6.82 -6.63 -29.66
CA ARG A 597 -7.38 -6.62 -31.02
C ARG A 597 -7.57 -5.19 -31.47
N ILE A 598 -7.24 -4.94 -32.73
CA ILE A 598 -7.28 -3.62 -33.33
C ILE A 598 -8.19 -3.73 -34.54
N THR A 599 -9.23 -2.91 -34.56
CA THR A 599 -10.24 -2.88 -35.61
C THR A 599 -10.31 -1.48 -36.21
N HIS A 600 -10.49 -1.37 -37.52
CA HIS A 600 -10.73 -0.08 -38.15
C HIS A 600 -12.21 0.27 -38.04
N SER A 601 -12.53 1.48 -37.58
CA SER A 601 -13.90 2.00 -37.66
C SER A 601 -14.11 2.57 -39.06
N ASP A 602 -14.66 1.76 -39.98
CA ASP A 602 -15.12 2.26 -41.27
C ASP A 602 -16.42 3.04 -41.06
N THR A 603 -16.32 4.33 -40.75
CA THR A 603 -17.43 5.26 -40.96
C THR A 603 -17.29 5.87 -42.35
N ALA A 604 -17.58 5.07 -43.37
CA ALA A 604 -17.99 5.56 -44.68
C ALA A 604 -19.52 5.36 -44.77
N THR A 605 -20.23 6.48 -44.61
CA THR A 605 -21.55 6.79 -45.20
C THR A 605 -22.26 5.63 -45.93
N LYS A 606 -23.31 5.09 -45.30
CA LYS A 606 -24.48 4.55 -46.03
C LYS A 606 -25.67 5.50 -45.83
N GLU A 607 -25.60 6.64 -46.50
CA GLU A 607 -26.79 7.28 -47.07
C GLU A 607 -26.65 7.10 -48.57
N GLY A 608 -27.54 6.29 -49.13
CA GLY A 608 -27.74 6.03 -50.55
C GLY A 608 -29.19 5.62 -50.72
#